data_AF-A0A142XQ82-F1
#
_entry.id   AF-A0A142XQ82-F1
#
_cell.length_a   1.000
_cell.length_b   1.000
_cell.length_c   1.000
_cell.angle_alpha   90.00
_cell.angle_beta   90.00
_cell.angle_gamma   90.00
#
_symmetry.space_group_name_H-M   'P 1'
#
loop_
_entity.id
_entity.type
_entity.pdbx_description
1 polymer ?
#
loop_
_entity_poly.entity_id
_entity_poly.type
_entity_poly.pdbx_seq_one_letter_code
_entity_poly.pdbx_strand_id
1 'polypeptide(L)'
;MTTDTATSSRRGWVRGAAFLLPVILVSAGVWLLWPRGQERVSLSAGGSVRVVAVSPDGALIAAAGEDKVIRVWDAGATTTKFTLEGHTGKVFGLAFSPDSKTLSSCGDDRTVRLWDAATGAPGAVINASDATVECVAFAPDGKTLASAGGDHIVRLWTVPDGKPIRTLKGHTRRIHALAFADSKTLASAGEDGGVRLWNWLAGALIGPLPVEKHRVYALAVSADGKTLAAAATGGTRWWTLADKSERPKLGSAGGTRAVAFDCDGKFLATGHEDGTVKLWTAADGAEVKTLTGHRGAVFGVGFTPDGKTLVSAGSDGTVKLWDVPVK
;
A
#
# COMPACT_ATOMS: atom_id res chain seq x y z
N MET A 1 -26.46 30.61 93.67
CA MET A 1 -25.05 30.33 93.34
C MET A 1 -24.93 28.83 93.12
N THR A 2 -24.35 28.43 91.98
CA THR A 2 -23.60 27.18 91.70
C THR A 2 -24.24 25.84 92.11
N THR A 3 -24.32 24.75 91.35
CA THR A 3 -23.71 24.26 90.09
C THR A 3 -24.34 22.86 89.87
N ASP A 4 -24.64 22.49 88.62
CA ASP A 4 -24.48 21.15 88.00
C ASP A 4 -25.11 19.88 88.64
N THR A 5 -25.56 18.83 87.95
CA THR A 5 -25.51 18.39 86.55
C THR A 5 -26.56 17.27 86.36
N ALA A 6 -26.84 16.92 85.09
CA ALA A 6 -27.01 15.55 84.56
C ALA A 6 -28.36 15.21 83.86
N THR A 7 -28.21 15.05 82.53
CA THR A 7 -28.71 13.95 81.68
C THR A 7 -30.23 13.70 81.56
N SER A 8 -30.80 14.01 80.39
CA SER A 8 -30.98 13.06 79.29
C SER A 8 -31.83 13.70 78.17
N SER A 9 -31.56 13.37 76.91
CA SER A 9 -32.56 12.86 75.95
C SER A 9 -32.04 12.92 74.51
N ARG A 10 -32.64 12.05 73.70
CA ARG A 10 -32.24 11.56 72.38
C ARG A 10 -32.59 12.50 71.21
N ARG A 11 -32.06 12.10 70.04
CA ARG A 11 -32.45 12.32 68.63
C ARG A 11 -31.70 13.49 67.97
N GLY A 12 -31.14 13.38 66.77
CA GLY A 12 -31.10 12.32 65.76
C GLY A 12 -30.38 12.85 64.51
N TRP A 13 -30.26 11.99 63.47
CA TRP A 13 -29.77 12.26 62.10
C TRP A 13 -28.22 12.35 61.99
N VAL A 14 -27.50 11.75 61.02
CA VAL A 14 -27.85 11.23 59.68
C VAL A 14 -26.75 10.27 59.15
N ARG A 15 -27.22 9.21 58.46
CA ARG A 15 -26.65 8.41 57.35
C ARG A 15 -25.26 7.74 57.46
N GLY A 16 -25.31 6.41 57.36
CA GLY A 16 -24.19 5.55 56.94
C GLY A 16 -24.60 4.08 56.96
N ALA A 17 -25.56 3.68 56.10
CA ALA A 17 -25.98 2.29 55.97
C ALA A 17 -25.61 1.77 54.58
N ALA A 18 -24.70 0.80 54.57
CA ALA A 18 -24.41 -0.08 53.45
C ALA A 18 -25.68 -0.82 53.04
N PHE A 19 -25.96 -0.84 51.73
CA PHE A 19 -26.86 -1.81 51.14
C PHE A 19 -26.05 -2.71 50.21
N LEU A 20 -25.97 -3.98 50.60
CA LEU A 20 -25.73 -5.12 49.72
C LEU A 20 -26.81 -5.13 48.63
N LEU A 21 -26.39 -5.24 47.38
CA LEU A 21 -27.23 -5.67 46.26
C LEU A 21 -26.50 -6.80 45.50
N PRO A 22 -27.25 -7.73 44.90
CA PRO A 22 -26.86 -9.11 44.75
C PRO A 22 -25.88 -9.34 43.61
N VAL A 23 -24.99 -10.32 43.82
CA VAL A 23 -24.28 -11.00 42.74
C VAL A 23 -25.34 -11.73 41.90
N ILE A 24 -25.62 -11.20 40.71
CA ILE A 24 -26.29 -11.96 39.66
C ILE A 24 -25.18 -12.35 38.67
N LEU A 25 -24.74 -13.60 38.77
CA LEU A 25 -24.07 -14.28 37.67
C LEU A 25 -25.09 -14.45 36.54
N VAL A 26 -24.92 -13.70 35.45
CA VAL A 26 -25.47 -14.10 34.14
C VAL A 26 -24.29 -14.40 33.23
N SER A 27 -23.99 -15.69 33.13
CA SER A 27 -23.30 -16.28 32.00
C SER A 27 -24.14 -16.10 30.74
N ALA A 28 -23.69 -15.28 29.79
CA ALA A 28 -23.90 -15.44 28.34
C ALA A 28 -23.44 -14.18 27.60
N GLY A 29 -22.42 -14.34 26.74
CA GLY A 29 -22.27 -13.54 25.52
C GLY A 29 -21.96 -12.05 25.69
N VAL A 30 -20.80 -11.71 26.26
CA VAL A 30 -20.17 -10.42 25.93
C VAL A 30 -19.52 -10.57 24.56
N TRP A 31 -20.30 -10.34 23.50
CA TRP A 31 -19.76 -9.97 22.21
C TRP A 31 -19.18 -8.57 22.37
N LEU A 32 -17.86 -8.50 22.55
CA LEU A 32 -17.09 -7.26 22.53
C LEU A 32 -17.40 -6.53 21.22
N LEU A 33 -18.12 -5.42 21.34
CA LEU A 33 -18.22 -4.38 20.32
C LEU A 33 -16.81 -3.85 20.03
N TRP A 34 -16.17 -4.40 19.00
CA TRP A 34 -14.96 -3.81 18.43
C TRP A 34 -15.35 -2.64 17.51
N PRO A 35 -14.93 -1.40 17.77
CA PRO A 35 -15.24 -0.27 16.89
C PRO A 35 -14.51 -0.41 15.55
N ARG A 36 -15.25 -0.39 14.45
CA ARG A 36 -14.76 -0.68 13.09
C ARG A 36 -13.79 0.39 12.54
N GLY A 37 -12.63 -0.05 12.07
CA GLY A 37 -11.63 0.73 11.32
C GLY A 37 -10.57 1.44 12.15
N GLN A 38 -10.07 0.75 13.18
CA GLN A 38 -8.77 1.03 13.77
C GLN A 38 -7.72 0.09 13.16
N GLU A 39 -6.46 0.54 13.16
CA GLU A 39 -5.28 -0.27 12.89
C GLU A 39 -5.37 -1.64 13.60
N ARG A 40 -5.25 -2.72 12.84
CA ARG A 40 -5.32 -4.10 13.35
C ARG A 40 -3.96 -4.57 13.86
N VAL A 41 -2.89 -4.28 13.11
CA VAL A 41 -1.51 -4.70 13.41
C VAL A 41 -0.54 -3.64 12.90
N SER A 42 0.50 -3.37 13.69
CA SER A 42 1.70 -2.62 13.29
C SER A 42 2.89 -3.57 13.21
N LEU A 43 3.58 -3.59 12.08
CA LEU A 43 4.81 -4.37 11.87
C LEU A 43 5.99 -3.39 11.78
N SER A 44 7.02 -3.58 12.60
CA SER A 44 8.23 -2.75 12.57
C SER A 44 9.19 -3.23 11.49
N ALA A 45 9.74 -2.29 10.72
CA ALA A 45 10.69 -2.57 9.64
C ALA A 45 12.05 -1.86 9.83
N GLY A 46 12.35 -1.31 11.01
CA GLY A 46 13.69 -0.80 11.36
C GLY A 46 14.14 0.51 10.68
N GLY A 47 13.44 0.96 9.64
CA GLY A 47 13.66 2.23 8.94
C GLY A 47 12.48 2.55 8.02
N SER A 48 12.47 3.76 7.42
CA SER A 48 11.40 4.23 6.54
C SER A 48 11.04 3.20 5.46
N VAL A 49 9.77 2.76 5.44
CA VAL A 49 9.27 1.73 4.53
C VAL A 49 8.76 2.40 3.27
N ARG A 50 9.41 2.12 2.14
CA ARG A 50 9.15 2.80 0.87
C ARG A 50 8.10 2.08 0.03
N VAL A 51 7.96 0.77 0.22
CA VAL A 51 7.10 -0.07 -0.60
C VAL A 51 6.53 -1.25 0.19
N VAL A 52 5.31 -1.63 -0.15
CA VAL A 52 4.64 -2.83 0.33
C VAL A 52 3.98 -3.53 -0.85
N ALA A 53 3.96 -4.86 -0.83
CA ALA A 53 3.27 -5.70 -1.79
C ALA A 53 2.55 -6.84 -1.06
N VAL A 54 1.37 -7.20 -1.57
CA VAL A 54 0.61 -8.38 -1.12
C VAL A 54 0.63 -9.40 -2.26
N SER A 55 0.84 -10.68 -1.95
CA SER A 55 0.82 -11.73 -2.97
C SER A 55 -0.60 -11.95 -3.52
N PRO A 56 -0.78 -12.31 -4.82
CA PRO A 56 -2.09 -12.53 -5.42
C PRO A 56 -2.97 -13.62 -4.77
N ASP A 57 -2.36 -14.63 -4.16
CA ASP A 57 -3.03 -15.64 -3.33
C ASP A 57 -3.35 -15.14 -1.91
N GLY A 58 -2.86 -13.96 -1.53
CA GLY A 58 -3.11 -13.33 -0.25
C GLY A 58 -2.35 -13.96 0.90
N ALA A 59 -1.40 -14.87 0.62
CA ALA A 59 -0.66 -15.59 1.65
C ALA A 59 0.47 -14.77 2.26
N LEU A 60 1.05 -13.83 1.50
CA LEU A 60 2.26 -13.10 1.90
C LEU A 60 2.09 -11.59 1.79
N ILE A 61 2.69 -10.89 2.75
CA ILE A 61 2.94 -9.45 2.69
C ILE A 61 4.46 -9.26 2.67
N ALA A 62 4.96 -8.42 1.77
CA ALA A 62 6.37 -8.05 1.70
C ALA A 62 6.52 -6.54 1.79
N ALA A 63 7.53 -6.07 2.53
CA ALA A 63 7.83 -4.65 2.64
C ALA A 63 9.32 -4.37 2.73
N ALA A 64 9.73 -3.22 2.23
CA ALA A 64 11.13 -2.81 2.20
C ALA A 64 11.28 -1.29 2.11
N GLY A 65 12.50 -0.79 2.36
CA GLY A 65 12.77 0.63 2.26
C GLY A 65 14.23 1.00 2.48
N GLU A 66 14.48 1.93 3.41
CA GLU A 66 15.79 2.57 3.57
C GLU A 66 16.88 1.66 4.16
N ASP A 67 16.48 0.65 4.93
CA ASP A 67 17.39 -0.28 5.59
C ASP A 67 17.83 -1.44 4.67
N LYS A 68 17.38 -1.44 3.41
CA LYS A 68 17.80 -2.34 2.32
C LYS A 68 17.35 -3.79 2.47
N VAL A 69 16.68 -4.12 3.58
CA VAL A 69 16.21 -5.47 3.89
C VAL A 69 14.75 -5.59 3.51
N ILE A 70 14.40 -6.66 2.79
CA ILE A 70 13.01 -6.99 2.51
C ILE A 70 12.54 -7.92 3.63
N ARG A 71 11.41 -7.58 4.24
CA ARG A 71 10.76 -8.42 5.26
C ARG A 71 9.50 -9.02 4.66
N VAL A 72 9.28 -10.30 4.93
CA VAL A 72 8.11 -11.05 4.47
C VAL A 72 7.37 -11.62 5.67
N TRP A 73 6.04 -11.52 5.66
CA TRP A 73 5.14 -12.05 6.67
C TRP A 73 4.10 -12.94 6.02
N ASP A 74 3.66 -13.98 6.73
CA ASP A 74 2.39 -14.64 6.43
C ASP A 74 1.23 -13.67 6.69
N ALA A 75 0.21 -13.67 5.84
CA ALA A 75 -0.93 -12.77 5.98
C ALA A 75 -1.69 -13.07 7.28
N GLY A 76 -1.69 -12.08 8.19
CA GLY A 76 -2.27 -12.20 9.52
C GLY A 76 -1.29 -12.58 10.63
N ALA A 77 -0.03 -12.91 10.29
CA ALA A 77 1.03 -13.06 11.27
C ALA A 77 1.61 -11.69 11.68
N THR A 78 2.03 -11.60 12.95
CA THR A 78 2.70 -10.40 13.49
C THR A 78 4.23 -10.55 13.51
N THR A 79 4.73 -11.76 13.30
CA THR A 79 6.16 -12.08 13.28
C THR A 79 6.64 -12.27 11.85
N THR A 80 7.82 -11.75 11.55
CA THR A 80 8.47 -11.93 10.25
C THR A 80 8.67 -13.42 9.96
N LYS A 81 8.24 -13.87 8.78
CA LYS A 81 8.44 -15.23 8.27
C LYS A 81 9.91 -15.45 7.90
N PHE A 82 10.46 -14.55 7.09
CA PHE A 82 11.89 -14.47 6.77
C PHE A 82 12.27 -13.07 6.25
N THR A 83 13.57 -12.83 6.18
CA THR A 83 14.18 -11.63 5.59
C THR A 83 14.93 -11.98 4.31
N LEU A 84 14.90 -11.08 3.33
CA LEU A 84 15.65 -11.21 2.08
C LEU A 84 16.74 -10.15 2.07
N GLU A 85 17.98 -10.62 2.13
CA GLU A 85 19.18 -9.80 2.17
C GLU A 85 19.94 -9.89 0.85
N GLY A 86 20.53 -8.78 0.42
CA GLY A 86 21.35 -8.72 -0.78
C GLY A 86 21.39 -7.35 -1.45
N HIS A 87 20.35 -6.53 -1.28
CA HIS A 87 20.37 -5.15 -1.78
C HIS A 87 21.43 -4.32 -1.04
N THR A 88 22.23 -3.57 -1.80
CA THR A 88 23.31 -2.72 -1.24
C THR A 88 22.89 -1.26 -1.10
N GLY A 89 21.72 -0.92 -1.64
CA GLY A 89 21.07 0.39 -1.57
C GLY A 89 19.60 0.25 -1.16
N LYS A 90 18.91 1.38 -1.03
CA LYS A 90 17.49 1.43 -0.62
C LYS A 90 16.63 0.65 -1.61
N VAL A 91 15.59 -0.02 -1.11
CA VAL A 91 14.62 -0.73 -1.96
C VAL A 91 13.42 0.19 -2.21
N PHE A 92 13.05 0.36 -3.48
CA PHE A 92 11.98 1.27 -3.91
C PHE A 92 10.77 0.55 -4.52
N GLY A 93 10.96 -0.64 -5.11
CA GLY A 93 9.89 -1.40 -5.72
C GLY A 93 9.85 -2.85 -5.25
N LEU A 94 8.63 -3.38 -5.12
CA LEU A 94 8.33 -4.79 -4.90
C LEU A 94 7.14 -5.17 -5.78
N ALA A 95 7.18 -6.36 -6.38
CA ALA A 95 6.02 -6.93 -7.05
C ALA A 95 6.07 -8.46 -6.97
N PHE A 96 4.94 -9.08 -6.62
CA PHE A 96 4.76 -10.53 -6.74
C PHE A 96 4.34 -10.89 -8.18
N SER A 97 4.77 -12.06 -8.65
CA SER A 97 4.27 -12.65 -9.88
C SER A 97 2.79 -13.01 -9.74
N PRO A 98 2.00 -13.04 -10.84
CA PRO A 98 0.58 -13.38 -10.81
C PRO A 98 0.26 -14.75 -10.20
N ASP A 99 1.21 -15.68 -10.24
CA ASP A 99 1.09 -17.01 -9.64
C ASP A 99 1.58 -17.10 -8.18
N SER A 100 1.91 -15.97 -7.56
CA SER A 100 2.46 -15.84 -6.20
C SER A 100 3.81 -16.50 -5.95
N LYS A 101 4.48 -17.09 -6.94
CA LYS A 101 5.69 -17.90 -6.72
C LYS A 101 6.98 -17.10 -6.69
N THR A 102 7.01 -15.94 -7.33
CA THR A 102 8.21 -15.09 -7.43
C THR A 102 7.93 -13.74 -6.82
N LEU A 103 8.81 -13.27 -5.94
CA LEU A 103 8.87 -11.87 -5.55
C LEU A 103 9.98 -11.19 -6.35
N SER A 104 9.70 -10.02 -6.91
CA SER A 104 10.72 -9.15 -7.49
C SER A 104 10.94 -7.93 -6.60
N SER A 105 12.18 -7.43 -6.56
CA SER A 105 12.54 -6.20 -5.85
C SER A 105 13.49 -5.35 -6.68
N CYS A 106 13.46 -4.03 -6.50
CA CYS A 106 14.38 -3.11 -7.17
C CYS A 106 14.77 -1.93 -6.29
N GLY A 107 15.92 -1.31 -6.57
CA GLY A 107 16.41 -0.24 -5.71
C GLY A 107 17.57 0.61 -6.22
N ASP A 108 18.14 1.37 -5.27
CA ASP A 108 19.22 2.33 -5.46
C ASP A 108 20.56 1.69 -5.85
N ASP A 109 20.71 0.40 -5.56
CA ASP A 109 21.86 -0.38 -6.06
C ASP A 109 21.77 -0.72 -7.55
N ARG A 110 20.73 -0.20 -8.23
CA ARG A 110 20.53 -0.30 -9.68
C ARG A 110 20.19 -1.71 -10.16
N THR A 111 19.86 -2.59 -9.22
CA THR A 111 19.50 -3.98 -9.52
C THR A 111 18.00 -4.21 -9.45
N VAL A 112 17.56 -5.20 -10.23
CA VAL A 112 16.31 -5.92 -9.97
C VAL A 112 16.70 -7.32 -9.49
N ARG A 113 16.08 -7.81 -8.42
CA ARG A 113 16.34 -9.14 -7.85
C ARG A 113 15.07 -9.95 -7.85
N LEU A 114 15.19 -11.24 -8.14
CA LEU A 114 14.12 -12.22 -8.05
C LEU A 114 14.36 -13.13 -6.85
N TRP A 115 13.28 -13.50 -6.18
CA TRP A 115 13.27 -14.34 -4.99
C TRP A 115 12.17 -15.38 -5.12
N ASP A 116 12.44 -16.59 -4.66
CA ASP A 116 11.38 -17.57 -4.43
C ASP A 116 10.48 -17.07 -3.29
N ALA A 117 9.19 -16.87 -3.57
CA ALA A 117 8.28 -16.26 -2.62
C ALA A 117 7.96 -17.18 -1.42
N ALA A 118 8.03 -18.50 -1.59
CA ALA A 118 7.68 -19.45 -0.53
C ALA A 118 8.82 -19.64 0.47
N THR A 119 10.06 -19.63 0.00
CA THR A 119 11.26 -19.98 0.77
C THR A 119 12.17 -18.80 1.06
N GLY A 120 12.05 -17.71 0.30
CA GLY A 120 12.98 -16.57 0.34
C GLY A 120 14.32 -16.85 -0.36
N ALA A 121 14.46 -17.98 -1.06
CA ALA A 121 15.70 -18.31 -1.74
C ALA A 121 16.02 -17.27 -2.84
N PRO A 122 17.28 -16.82 -2.97
CA PRO A 122 17.67 -15.86 -4.00
C PRO A 122 17.63 -16.52 -5.40
N GLY A 123 17.08 -15.77 -6.36
CA GLY A 123 17.06 -16.11 -7.78
C GLY A 123 18.00 -15.21 -8.59
N ALA A 124 17.54 -14.77 -9.78
CA ALA A 124 18.33 -13.91 -10.66
C ALA A 124 18.57 -12.52 -10.08
N VAL A 125 19.76 -11.97 -10.37
CA VAL A 125 20.12 -10.56 -10.11
C VAL A 125 20.38 -9.90 -11.45
N ILE A 126 19.58 -8.89 -11.77
CA ILE A 126 19.56 -8.18 -13.05
C ILE A 126 20.16 -6.79 -12.83
N ASN A 127 21.27 -6.50 -13.51
CA ASN A 127 21.82 -5.14 -13.60
C ASN A 127 20.95 -4.34 -14.58
N ALA A 128 19.87 -3.75 -14.07
CA ALA A 128 18.80 -3.24 -14.92
C ALA A 128 19.10 -1.87 -15.52
N SER A 129 19.93 -1.06 -14.87
CA SER A 129 20.22 0.33 -15.27
C SER A 129 21.56 0.79 -14.71
N ASP A 130 22.11 1.86 -15.29
CA ASP A 130 23.25 2.60 -14.72
C ASP A 130 22.82 3.61 -13.64
N ALA A 131 21.51 3.77 -13.40
CA ALA A 131 20.91 4.63 -12.40
C ALA A 131 19.95 3.85 -11.48
N THR A 132 19.49 4.50 -10.40
CA THR A 132 18.49 3.96 -9.46
C THR A 132 17.30 3.35 -10.18
N VAL A 133 16.87 2.14 -9.78
CA VAL A 133 15.64 1.51 -10.27
C VAL A 133 14.54 1.78 -9.25
N GLU A 134 13.55 2.58 -9.63
CA GLU A 134 12.51 3.08 -8.71
C GLU A 134 11.28 2.17 -8.67
N CYS A 135 11.00 1.45 -9.76
CA CYS A 135 9.79 0.63 -9.86
C CYS A 135 10.00 -0.64 -10.68
N VAL A 136 9.22 -1.66 -10.32
CA VAL A 136 9.16 -2.96 -10.96
C VAL A 136 7.70 -3.44 -11.01
N ALA A 137 7.30 -4.13 -12.08
CA ALA A 137 5.96 -4.70 -12.21
C ALA A 137 5.99 -5.99 -13.05
N PHE A 138 5.22 -6.99 -12.64
CA PHE A 138 5.01 -8.19 -13.44
C PHE A 138 3.92 -7.97 -14.50
N ALA A 139 4.16 -8.48 -15.70
CA ALA A 139 3.12 -8.56 -16.70
C ALA A 139 2.08 -9.65 -16.32
N PRO A 140 0.85 -9.56 -16.85
CA PRO A 140 -0.19 -10.55 -16.57
C PRO A 140 0.14 -11.98 -17.03
N ASP A 141 1.11 -12.13 -17.94
CA ASP A 141 1.58 -13.44 -18.41
C ASP A 141 2.43 -14.20 -17.38
N GLY A 142 2.90 -13.53 -16.32
CA GLY A 142 3.81 -14.05 -15.30
C GLY A 142 5.23 -14.37 -15.79
N LYS A 143 5.53 -14.13 -17.06
CA LYS A 143 6.80 -14.45 -17.73
C LYS A 143 7.62 -13.22 -18.10
N THR A 144 7.00 -12.05 -18.03
CA THR A 144 7.62 -10.76 -18.34
C THR A 144 7.64 -9.86 -17.11
N LEU A 145 8.78 -9.21 -16.87
CA LEU A 145 8.95 -8.20 -15.82
C LEU A 145 9.32 -6.86 -16.45
N ALA A 146 8.70 -5.77 -16.01
CA ALA A 146 9.08 -4.41 -16.37
C ALA A 146 9.84 -3.73 -15.22
N SER A 147 10.86 -2.93 -15.54
CA SER A 147 11.59 -2.09 -14.58
C SER A 147 11.86 -0.70 -15.15
N ALA A 148 11.86 0.32 -14.30
CA ALA A 148 12.19 1.70 -14.70
C ALA A 148 12.69 2.54 -13.52
N GLY A 149 13.35 3.66 -13.83
CA GLY A 149 13.88 4.54 -12.79
C GLY A 149 14.58 5.79 -13.30
N GLY A 150 15.75 6.06 -12.72
CA GLY A 150 16.53 7.29 -12.86
C GLY A 150 17.13 7.55 -14.25
N ASP A 151 17.16 6.56 -15.13
CA ASP A 151 17.66 6.71 -16.51
C ASP A 151 16.55 6.95 -17.55
N HIS A 152 15.30 7.06 -17.08
CA HIS A 152 14.13 7.43 -17.89
C HIS A 152 13.71 6.38 -18.93
N ILE A 153 14.21 5.15 -18.82
CA ILE A 153 13.93 4.07 -19.76
C ILE A 153 13.15 2.96 -19.05
N VAL A 154 12.05 2.52 -19.66
CA VAL A 154 11.37 1.29 -19.25
C VAL A 154 12.04 0.11 -19.94
N ARG A 155 12.36 -0.95 -19.20
CA ARG A 155 12.95 -2.19 -19.72
C ARG A 155 12.06 -3.38 -19.40
N LEU A 156 12.01 -4.33 -20.32
CA LEU A 156 11.30 -5.60 -20.18
C LEU A 156 12.31 -6.75 -20.12
N TRP A 157 12.05 -7.69 -19.21
CA TRP A 157 12.92 -8.82 -18.92
C TRP A 157 12.11 -10.12 -18.91
N THR A 158 12.75 -11.23 -19.27
CA THR A 158 12.18 -12.56 -19.09
C THR A 158 12.27 -13.01 -17.63
N VAL A 159 11.34 -13.84 -17.20
CA VAL A 159 11.31 -14.48 -15.88
C VAL A 159 11.38 -16.00 -16.08
N PRO A 160 12.19 -16.74 -15.29
CA PRO A 160 12.97 -16.29 -14.13
C PRO A 160 14.42 -15.88 -14.45
N ASP A 161 14.85 -15.94 -15.71
CA ASP A 161 16.26 -15.83 -16.11
C ASP A 161 16.76 -14.39 -16.27
N GLY A 162 15.88 -13.39 -16.29
CA GLY A 162 16.26 -11.98 -16.28
C GLY A 162 16.90 -11.49 -17.57
N LYS A 163 16.64 -12.13 -18.71
CA LYS A 163 17.19 -11.71 -20.01
C LYS A 163 16.45 -10.49 -20.56
N PRO A 164 17.13 -9.53 -21.17
CA PRO A 164 16.49 -8.37 -21.76
C PRO A 164 15.61 -8.77 -22.96
N ILE A 165 14.39 -8.23 -23.02
CA ILE A 165 13.44 -8.39 -24.13
C ILE A 165 13.41 -7.12 -24.98
N ARG A 166 13.17 -5.98 -24.34
CA ARG A 166 12.91 -4.70 -25.02
C ARG A 166 13.14 -3.50 -24.11
N THR A 167 13.41 -2.35 -24.71
CA THR A 167 13.41 -1.04 -24.05
C THR A 167 12.35 -0.12 -24.65
N LEU A 168 11.65 0.64 -23.81
CA LEU A 168 10.70 1.68 -24.22
C LEU A 168 11.25 3.05 -23.83
N LYS A 169 11.56 3.88 -24.83
CA LYS A 169 12.15 5.21 -24.65
C LYS A 169 11.12 6.28 -24.93
N GLY A 170 11.07 7.32 -24.11
CA GLY A 170 10.19 8.47 -24.32
C GLY A 170 9.92 9.33 -23.08
N HIS A 171 10.23 8.85 -21.88
CA HIS A 171 10.31 9.72 -20.70
C HIS A 171 11.57 10.60 -20.76
N THR A 172 11.46 11.82 -20.25
CA THR A 172 12.56 12.81 -20.22
C THR A 172 13.09 13.06 -18.82
N ARG A 173 12.45 12.46 -17.81
CA ARG A 173 12.84 12.50 -16.40
C ARG A 173 12.58 11.14 -15.75
N ARG A 174 13.01 11.01 -14.50
CA ARG A 174 12.89 9.79 -13.68
C ARG A 174 11.48 9.23 -13.70
N ILE A 175 11.38 7.91 -13.88
CA ILE A 175 10.15 7.14 -13.85
C ILE A 175 9.99 6.60 -12.44
N HIS A 176 8.81 6.77 -11.84
CA HIS A 176 8.52 6.34 -10.46
C HIS A 176 7.54 5.18 -10.40
N ALA A 177 6.76 4.95 -11.45
CA ALA A 177 5.67 3.98 -11.42
C ALA A 177 5.48 3.24 -12.75
N LEU A 178 5.13 1.97 -12.63
CA LEU A 178 4.75 1.07 -13.72
C LEU A 178 3.48 0.30 -13.31
N ALA A 179 2.55 0.11 -14.24
CA ALA A 179 1.38 -0.75 -14.04
C ALA A 179 0.95 -1.38 -15.36
N PHE A 180 0.86 -2.71 -15.42
CA PHE A 180 0.24 -3.39 -16.55
C PHE A 180 -1.28 -3.27 -16.43
N ALA A 181 -1.94 -2.81 -17.49
CA ALA A 181 -3.40 -2.72 -17.52
C ALA A 181 -4.04 -3.98 -18.10
N ASP A 182 -3.37 -4.61 -19.08
CA ASP A 182 -3.84 -5.81 -19.73
C ASP A 182 -2.67 -6.54 -20.43
N SER A 183 -2.99 -7.56 -21.24
CA SER A 183 -2.01 -8.36 -21.99
C SER A 183 -1.18 -7.59 -23.04
N LYS A 184 -1.49 -6.33 -23.31
CA LYS A 184 -0.87 -5.49 -24.35
C LYS A 184 -0.45 -4.13 -23.82
N THR A 185 -1.11 -3.61 -22.80
CA THR A 185 -0.96 -2.22 -22.33
C THR A 185 -0.14 -2.15 -21.05
N LEU A 186 0.94 -1.36 -21.09
CA LEU A 186 1.74 -0.98 -19.92
C LEU A 186 1.63 0.54 -19.73
N ALA A 187 1.34 0.97 -18.51
CA ALA A 187 1.39 2.37 -18.10
C ALA A 187 2.71 2.68 -17.40
N SER A 188 3.31 3.82 -17.68
CA SER A 188 4.47 4.35 -16.96
C SER A 188 4.31 5.83 -16.65
N ALA A 189 4.82 6.28 -15.50
CA ALA A 189 4.73 7.67 -15.08
C ALA A 189 5.88 8.07 -14.14
N GLY A 190 6.15 9.38 -14.06
CA GLY A 190 7.22 9.90 -13.22
C GLY A 190 7.28 11.42 -13.16
N GLU A 191 8.49 11.96 -13.12
CA GLU A 191 8.74 13.39 -12.87
C GLU A 191 8.51 14.31 -14.06
N ASP A 192 8.42 13.76 -15.26
CA ASP A 192 8.06 14.54 -16.45
C ASP A 192 6.54 14.81 -16.51
N GLY A 193 5.79 14.27 -15.55
CA GLY A 193 4.37 14.46 -15.33
C GLY A 193 3.44 13.83 -16.35
N GLY A 194 3.98 13.17 -17.37
CA GLY A 194 3.20 12.45 -18.36
C GLY A 194 3.01 10.98 -17.98
N VAL A 195 1.76 10.55 -17.81
CA VAL A 195 1.42 9.12 -17.83
C VAL A 195 1.43 8.66 -19.28
N ARG A 196 2.27 7.67 -19.62
CA ARG A 196 2.39 7.10 -20.97
C ARG A 196 1.81 5.70 -21.00
N LEU A 197 1.02 5.42 -22.04
CA LEU A 197 0.53 4.08 -22.34
C LEU A 197 1.33 3.49 -23.49
N TRP A 198 1.84 2.29 -23.29
CA TRP A 198 2.66 1.56 -24.25
C TRP A 198 1.97 0.27 -24.65
N ASN A 199 2.06 -0.07 -25.93
CA ASN A 199 1.94 -1.45 -26.36
C ASN A 199 3.28 -2.12 -26.07
N TRP A 200 3.38 -2.84 -24.97
CA TRP A 200 4.65 -3.36 -24.47
C TRP A 200 5.20 -4.53 -25.31
N LEU A 201 4.31 -5.25 -26.01
CA LEU A 201 4.68 -6.31 -26.96
C LEU A 201 5.29 -5.71 -28.24
N ALA A 202 4.61 -4.72 -28.83
CA ALA A 202 5.05 -4.06 -30.05
C ALA A 202 6.21 -3.08 -29.81
N GLY A 203 6.36 -2.59 -28.57
CA GLY A 203 7.35 -1.56 -28.24
C GLY A 203 6.93 -0.16 -28.66
N ALA A 204 5.63 0.09 -28.82
CA ALA A 204 5.10 1.32 -29.38
C ALA A 204 4.37 2.14 -28.32
N LEU A 205 4.51 3.47 -28.38
CA LEU A 205 3.70 4.38 -27.57
C LEU A 205 2.28 4.42 -28.15
N ILE A 206 1.27 4.06 -27.34
CA ILE A 206 -0.16 4.19 -27.68
C ILE A 206 -0.61 5.64 -27.52
N GLY A 207 -0.02 6.35 -26.56
CA GLY A 207 -0.20 7.77 -26.35
C GLY A 207 -0.21 8.13 -24.86
N PRO A 208 0.03 9.39 -24.52
CA PRO A 208 -0.08 9.85 -23.15
C PRO A 208 -1.55 9.95 -22.71
N LEU A 209 -1.78 9.90 -21.40
CA LEU A 209 -3.01 10.43 -20.80
C LEU A 209 -2.86 11.94 -20.62
N PRO A 210 -3.96 12.70 -20.66
CA PRO A 210 -3.95 14.13 -20.39
C PRO A 210 -3.59 14.36 -18.91
N VAL A 211 -2.44 15.00 -18.65
CA VAL A 211 -2.04 15.36 -17.28
C VAL A 211 -1.37 16.74 -17.25
N GLU A 212 -1.66 17.51 -16.20
CA GLU A 212 -0.92 18.71 -15.84
C GLU A 212 0.46 18.33 -15.26
N LYS A 213 1.43 19.24 -15.34
CA LYS A 213 2.86 19.01 -15.03
C LYS A 213 3.14 18.72 -13.53
N HIS A 214 2.66 17.60 -13.00
CA HIS A 214 2.90 17.13 -11.64
C HIS A 214 3.71 15.85 -11.64
N ARG A 215 4.61 15.70 -10.66
CA ARG A 215 5.32 14.44 -10.45
C ARG A 215 4.31 13.36 -10.05
N VAL A 216 4.30 12.26 -10.78
CA VAL A 216 3.55 11.04 -10.45
C VAL A 216 4.45 10.10 -9.66
N TYR A 217 3.93 9.53 -8.57
CA TYR A 217 4.66 8.66 -7.65
C TYR A 217 4.23 7.20 -7.74
N ALA A 218 2.93 6.93 -7.97
CA ALA A 218 2.40 5.57 -8.06
C ALA A 218 1.29 5.50 -9.11
N LEU A 219 1.11 4.31 -9.69
CA LEU A 219 0.06 3.97 -10.62
C LEU A 219 -0.66 2.71 -10.13
N ALA A 220 -1.97 2.65 -10.32
CA ALA A 220 -2.76 1.45 -10.09
C ALA A 220 -3.82 1.30 -11.18
N VAL A 221 -4.04 0.07 -11.63
CA VAL A 221 -5.13 -0.27 -12.57
C VAL A 221 -6.20 -1.04 -11.81
N SER A 222 -7.47 -0.78 -12.11
CA SER A 222 -8.59 -1.55 -11.56
C SER A 222 -8.53 -3.01 -12.01
N ALA A 223 -9.12 -3.92 -11.23
CA ALA A 223 -9.09 -5.36 -11.51
C ALA A 223 -9.65 -5.75 -12.90
N ASP A 224 -10.57 -4.95 -13.44
CA ASP A 224 -11.15 -5.15 -14.78
C ASP A 224 -10.30 -4.55 -15.92
N GLY A 225 -9.16 -3.92 -15.61
CA GLY A 225 -8.26 -3.31 -16.59
C GLY A 225 -8.78 -2.01 -17.20
N LYS A 226 -9.90 -1.45 -16.73
CA LYS A 226 -10.57 -0.32 -17.41
C LYS A 226 -10.24 1.05 -16.83
N THR A 227 -9.81 1.12 -15.57
CA THR A 227 -9.54 2.38 -14.87
C THR A 227 -8.09 2.43 -14.43
N LEU A 228 -7.39 3.52 -14.74
CA LEU A 228 -6.05 3.79 -14.22
C LEU A 228 -6.13 4.95 -13.24
N ALA A 229 -5.52 4.82 -12.07
CA ALA A 229 -5.30 5.90 -11.11
C ALA A 229 -3.82 6.23 -11.00
N ALA A 230 -3.51 7.50 -10.80
CA ALA A 230 -2.17 8.04 -10.61
C ALA A 230 -2.12 8.90 -9.35
N ALA A 231 -1.26 8.53 -8.40
CA ALA A 231 -0.95 9.35 -7.23
C ALA A 231 0.11 10.39 -7.61
N ALA A 232 -0.19 11.67 -7.43
CA ALA A 232 0.71 12.76 -7.80
C ALA A 232 0.80 13.84 -6.73
N THR A 233 1.77 14.76 -6.88
CA THR A 233 1.93 15.95 -6.02
C THR A 233 0.64 16.79 -5.94
N GLY A 234 -0.13 16.88 -7.03
CA GLY A 234 -1.39 17.63 -7.09
C GLY A 234 -2.63 16.87 -6.60
N GLY A 235 -2.45 15.69 -5.99
CA GLY A 235 -3.52 14.77 -5.63
C GLY A 235 -3.64 13.59 -6.59
N THR A 236 -4.60 12.70 -6.32
CA THR A 236 -4.85 11.53 -7.17
C THR A 236 -5.74 11.89 -8.34
N ARG A 237 -5.34 11.44 -9.53
CA ARG A 237 -6.13 11.53 -10.77
C ARG A 237 -6.39 10.14 -11.31
N TRP A 238 -7.43 9.99 -12.11
CA TRP A 238 -7.81 8.69 -12.65
C TRP A 238 -8.62 8.83 -13.94
N TRP A 239 -8.50 7.82 -14.79
CA TRP A 239 -9.02 7.84 -16.15
C TRP A 239 -9.68 6.52 -16.51
N THR A 240 -10.67 6.60 -17.40
CA THR A 240 -11.15 5.44 -18.14
C THR A 240 -10.19 5.19 -19.30
N LEU A 241 -9.59 4.00 -19.38
CA LEU A 241 -8.51 3.71 -20.34
C LEU A 241 -8.99 3.58 -21.79
N ALA A 242 -10.25 3.17 -22.00
CA ALA A 242 -10.81 2.95 -23.34
C ALA A 242 -10.88 4.25 -24.17
N ASP A 243 -11.26 5.36 -23.55
CA ASP A 243 -11.42 6.67 -24.18
C ASP A 243 -10.44 7.74 -23.65
N LYS A 244 -9.62 7.38 -22.65
CA LYS A 244 -8.66 8.26 -21.98
C LYS A 244 -9.33 9.45 -21.29
N SER A 245 -10.63 9.36 -20.98
CA SER A 245 -11.37 10.40 -20.29
C SER A 245 -11.00 10.44 -18.81
N GLU A 246 -10.84 11.65 -18.27
CA GLU A 246 -10.60 11.85 -16.84
C GLU A 246 -11.91 11.69 -16.05
N ARG A 247 -11.83 10.98 -14.93
CA ARG A 247 -12.94 10.75 -14.00
C ARG A 247 -13.05 11.88 -12.97
N PRO A 248 -14.19 12.01 -12.25
CA PRO A 248 -14.39 13.07 -11.25
C PRO A 248 -13.23 13.17 -10.25
N LYS A 249 -12.80 14.39 -9.94
CA LYS A 249 -11.66 14.62 -9.04
C LYS A 249 -11.95 14.06 -7.65
N LEU A 250 -11.02 13.27 -7.12
CA LEU A 250 -11.06 12.81 -5.73
C LEU A 250 -10.83 14.00 -4.78
N GLY A 251 -11.56 14.06 -3.67
CA GLY A 251 -11.58 15.21 -2.75
C GLY A 251 -10.26 15.52 -2.00
N SER A 252 -9.13 14.90 -2.36
CA SER A 252 -7.84 15.15 -1.69
C SER A 252 -7.08 16.32 -2.31
N ALA A 253 -6.89 17.40 -1.54
CA ALA A 253 -6.12 18.58 -1.95
C ALA A 253 -4.59 18.48 -1.66
N GLY A 254 -4.08 17.30 -1.26
CA GLY A 254 -2.69 17.12 -0.82
C GLY A 254 -1.91 16.10 -1.65
N GLY A 255 -0.57 16.16 -1.53
CA GLY A 255 0.35 15.24 -2.21
C GLY A 255 0.02 13.78 -1.90
N THR A 256 -0.28 13.01 -2.95
CA THR A 256 -0.52 11.57 -2.84
C THR A 256 0.73 10.82 -3.29
N ARG A 257 1.17 9.86 -2.48
CA ARG A 257 2.39 9.07 -2.71
C ARG A 257 2.10 7.65 -3.17
N ALA A 258 0.96 7.09 -2.77
CA ALA A 258 0.59 5.72 -3.07
C ALA A 258 -0.88 5.62 -3.51
N VAL A 259 -1.19 4.66 -4.38
CA VAL A 259 -2.56 4.36 -4.82
C VAL A 259 -2.72 2.87 -5.12
N ALA A 260 -3.86 2.28 -4.78
CA ALA A 260 -4.20 0.89 -5.10
C ALA A 260 -5.72 0.71 -5.23
N PHE A 261 -6.16 -0.14 -6.17
CA PHE A 261 -7.54 -0.61 -6.22
C PHE A 261 -7.69 -1.90 -5.40
N ASP A 262 -8.88 -2.16 -4.89
CA ASP A 262 -9.22 -3.48 -4.35
C ASP A 262 -9.45 -4.51 -5.47
N CYS A 263 -9.54 -5.79 -5.09
CA CYS A 263 -9.67 -6.92 -6.01
C CYS A 263 -10.94 -6.89 -6.88
N ASP A 264 -12.01 -6.24 -6.42
CA ASP A 264 -13.26 -6.11 -7.18
C ASP A 264 -13.34 -4.78 -7.96
N GLY A 265 -12.37 -3.87 -7.76
CA GLY A 265 -12.39 -2.52 -8.33
C GLY A 265 -13.51 -1.63 -7.80
N LYS A 266 -14.05 -1.92 -6.61
CA LYS A 266 -15.08 -1.11 -5.92
C LYS A 266 -14.49 0.00 -5.07
N PHE A 267 -13.29 -0.21 -4.54
CA PHE A 267 -12.60 0.75 -3.69
C PHE A 267 -11.25 1.14 -4.27
N LEU A 268 -10.87 2.37 -4.00
CA LEU A 268 -9.54 2.92 -4.24
C LEU A 268 -8.97 3.35 -2.89
N ALA A 269 -7.73 2.99 -2.59
CA ALA A 269 -6.98 3.51 -1.45
C ALA A 269 -5.90 4.48 -1.93
N THR A 270 -5.68 5.55 -1.17
CA THR A 270 -4.61 6.53 -1.41
C THR A 270 -3.81 6.78 -0.15
N GLY A 271 -2.48 6.77 -0.26
CA GLY A 271 -1.55 7.12 0.81
C GLY A 271 -1.00 8.53 0.63
N HIS A 272 -1.05 9.35 1.68
CA HIS A 272 -0.77 10.78 1.62
C HIS A 272 0.52 11.18 2.37
N GLU A 273 1.04 12.36 2.02
CA GLU A 273 2.22 12.94 2.67
C GLU A 273 2.00 13.31 4.15
N ASP A 274 0.75 13.57 4.55
CA ASP A 274 0.36 13.88 5.92
C ASP A 274 0.23 12.65 6.84
N GLY A 275 0.49 11.45 6.31
CA GLY A 275 0.37 10.19 7.03
C GLY A 275 -1.04 9.58 7.04
N THR A 276 -2.00 10.18 6.34
CA THR A 276 -3.33 9.59 6.19
C THR A 276 -3.37 8.55 5.08
N VAL A 277 -4.23 7.56 5.26
CA VAL A 277 -4.69 6.68 4.19
C VAL A 277 -6.17 6.95 3.97
N LYS A 278 -6.59 7.28 2.75
CA LYS A 278 -7.99 7.53 2.42
C LYS A 278 -8.53 6.41 1.55
N LEU A 279 -9.78 6.03 1.80
CA LEU A 279 -10.54 5.04 1.04
C LEU A 279 -11.67 5.75 0.29
N TRP A 280 -11.80 5.45 -0.99
CA TRP A 280 -12.77 6.05 -1.89
C TRP A 280 -13.59 4.98 -2.59
N THR A 281 -14.84 5.29 -2.92
CA THR A 281 -15.63 4.50 -3.86
C THR A 281 -15.10 4.70 -5.28
N ALA A 282 -14.84 3.60 -6.00
CA ALA A 282 -14.30 3.66 -7.35
C ALA A 282 -15.34 4.08 -8.42
N ALA A 283 -16.62 4.02 -8.07
CA ALA A 283 -17.73 4.37 -8.97
C ALA A 283 -17.80 5.89 -9.22
N ASP A 284 -17.70 6.69 -8.17
CA ASP A 284 -17.94 8.14 -8.19
C ASP A 284 -16.85 8.97 -7.48
N GLY A 285 -15.90 8.33 -6.80
CA GLY A 285 -14.82 9.01 -6.10
C GLY A 285 -15.21 9.60 -4.75
N ALA A 286 -16.33 9.18 -4.17
CA ALA A 286 -16.74 9.64 -2.84
C ALA A 286 -15.79 9.09 -1.76
N GLU A 287 -15.43 9.94 -0.79
CA GLU A 287 -14.60 9.50 0.35
C GLU A 287 -15.45 8.60 1.27
N VAL A 288 -15.00 7.37 1.48
CA VAL A 288 -15.61 6.40 2.38
C VAL A 288 -15.06 6.56 3.79
N LYS A 289 -13.73 6.71 3.90
CA LYS A 289 -13.05 6.75 5.19
C LYS A 289 -11.67 7.39 5.09
N THR A 290 -11.31 8.14 6.13
CA THR A 290 -9.92 8.51 6.43
C THR A 290 -9.39 7.65 7.57
N LEU A 291 -8.25 7.00 7.34
CA LEU A 291 -7.52 6.18 8.30
C LEU A 291 -6.29 6.96 8.78
N THR A 292 -6.19 7.13 10.09
CA THR A 292 -5.10 7.87 10.75
C THR A 292 -4.31 6.91 11.64
N GLY A 293 -2.99 7.06 11.64
CA GLY A 293 -2.12 6.25 12.50
C GLY A 293 -0.64 6.27 12.10
N HIS A 294 -0.32 6.49 10.82
CA HIS A 294 1.08 6.75 10.45
C HIS A 294 1.54 8.11 10.97
N ARG A 295 2.81 8.18 11.40
CA ARG A 295 3.46 9.40 11.93
C ARG A 295 4.25 10.18 10.88
N GLY A 296 4.11 9.81 9.62
CA GLY A 296 4.72 10.47 8.48
C GLY A 296 4.14 9.93 7.17
N ALA A 297 4.64 10.42 6.04
CA ALA A 297 4.16 10.09 4.71
C ALA A 297 3.98 8.58 4.47
N VAL A 298 2.87 8.21 3.84
CA VAL A 298 2.54 6.83 3.44
C VAL A 298 3.03 6.59 2.02
N PHE A 299 4.07 5.77 1.85
CA PHE A 299 4.71 5.53 0.56
C PHE A 299 4.15 4.33 -0.22
N GLY A 300 3.48 3.40 0.45
CA GLY A 300 2.87 2.24 -0.20
C GLY A 300 1.50 1.92 0.38
N VAL A 301 0.59 1.45 -0.46
CA VAL A 301 -0.70 0.88 -0.07
C VAL A 301 -1.02 -0.33 -0.95
N GLY A 302 -1.78 -1.30 -0.43
CA GLY A 302 -2.23 -2.46 -1.19
C GLY A 302 -3.34 -3.22 -0.47
N PHE A 303 -4.19 -3.92 -1.21
CA PHE A 303 -5.28 -4.71 -0.63
C PHE A 303 -4.93 -6.19 -0.61
N THR A 304 -5.46 -6.91 0.37
CA THR A 304 -5.54 -8.37 0.29
C THR A 304 -6.54 -8.80 -0.79
N PRO A 305 -6.34 -9.94 -1.46
CA PRO A 305 -7.23 -10.41 -2.53
C PRO A 305 -8.67 -10.69 -2.10
N ASP A 306 -8.92 -10.87 -0.81
CA ASP A 306 -10.29 -10.99 -0.28
C ASP A 306 -11.00 -9.63 -0.10
N GLY A 307 -10.26 -8.52 -0.30
CA GLY A 307 -10.72 -7.14 -0.15
C GLY A 307 -11.01 -6.71 1.29
N LYS A 308 -10.68 -7.53 2.30
CA LYS A 308 -11.01 -7.26 3.70
C LYS A 308 -9.94 -6.47 4.44
N THR A 309 -8.69 -6.54 3.97
CA THR A 309 -7.58 -5.87 4.61
C THR A 309 -6.88 -4.94 3.63
N LEU A 310 -6.68 -3.70 4.07
CA LEU A 310 -5.79 -2.74 3.43
C LEU A 310 -4.47 -2.74 4.19
N VAL A 311 -3.36 -2.73 3.48
CA VAL A 311 -2.00 -2.66 4.02
C VAL A 311 -1.42 -1.32 3.59
N SER A 312 -0.72 -0.63 4.50
CA SER A 312 0.02 0.60 4.20
C SER A 312 1.42 0.59 4.77
N ALA A 313 2.35 1.25 4.10
CA ALA A 313 3.75 1.39 4.48
C ALA A 313 4.13 2.87 4.59
N GLY A 314 4.80 3.22 5.70
CA GLY A 314 5.08 4.61 6.06
C GLY A 314 6.55 4.94 6.28
N SER A 315 6.85 6.23 6.16
CA SER A 315 8.14 6.83 6.54
C SER A 315 8.46 6.70 8.04
N ASP A 316 7.45 6.41 8.86
CA ASP A 316 7.58 6.12 10.28
C ASP A 316 8.16 4.72 10.58
N GLY A 317 8.51 3.97 9.54
CA GLY A 317 9.14 2.66 9.64
C GLY A 317 8.18 1.52 9.97
N THR A 318 6.89 1.74 9.75
CA THR A 318 5.84 0.76 10.04
C THR A 318 5.11 0.29 8.77
N VAL A 319 4.65 -0.95 8.82
CA VAL A 319 3.58 -1.48 7.96
C VAL A 319 2.33 -1.63 8.82
N LYS A 320 1.21 -1.04 8.41
CA LYS A 320 -0.06 -1.07 9.13
C LYS A 320 -1.11 -1.84 8.34
N LEU A 321 -1.89 -2.65 9.04
CA LEU A 321 -3.02 -3.41 8.48
C LEU A 321 -4.32 -2.79 8.97
N TRP A 322 -5.26 -2.57 8.07
CA TRP A 322 -6.54 -1.91 8.33
C TRP A 322 -7.70 -2.77 7.85
N ASP A 323 -8.77 -2.85 8.65
CA ASP A 323 -9.99 -3.48 8.19
C ASP A 323 -10.74 -2.56 7.22
N VAL A 324 -11.03 -3.07 6.04
CA VAL A 324 -11.84 -2.40 5.03
C VAL A 324 -13.32 -2.62 5.37
N PRO A 325 -14.19 -1.60 5.24
CA PRO A 325 -15.62 -1.79 5.41
C PRO A 325 -16.12 -2.97 4.56
N VAL A 326 -16.87 -3.87 5.20
CA VAL A 326 -17.40 -5.06 4.51
C VAL A 326 -18.32 -4.62 3.37
N LYS A 327 -18.18 -5.31 2.23
CA LYS A 327 -18.93 -5.09 0.98
C LYS A 327 -20.45 -5.11 1.18
#